data_AF-A0A941FMM4-F1
#
_entry.id   AF-A0A941FMM4-F1
#
_cell.length_a   1.000
_cell.length_b   1.000
_cell.length_c   1.000
_cell.angle_alpha   90.00
_cell.angle_beta   90.00
_cell.angle_gamma   90.00
#
_symmetry.space_group_name_H-M   'P 1'
#
loop_
_entity.id
_entity.type
_entity.pdbx_description
1 polymer ?
#
loop_
_entity_poly.entity_id
_entity_poly.type
_entity_poly.pdbx_seq_one_letter_code
_entity_poly.pdbx_strand_id
1 'polypeptide(L)'
;MKKLIAVAEKLKEHKQIEFSMIGYGYRISEVEKEISSRGLTNIKMINAMNRRVTLHEVSTSHIAYVSLVEKKSSIRSCPVKSSIICVSETHCR
;
A
#
# COMPACT_ATOMS: atom_id res chain seq x y z
N MET A 1 3.91 8.41 -2.89
CA MET A 1 3.69 7.26 -3.79
C MET A 1 4.81 7.01 -4.79
N LYS A 2 5.18 7.96 -5.68
CA LYS A 2 6.19 7.71 -6.75
C LYS A 2 7.49 7.04 -6.28
N LYS A 3 8.04 7.44 -5.13
CA LYS A 3 9.25 6.83 -4.56
C LYS A 3 9.07 5.35 -4.17
N LEU A 4 7.89 4.97 -3.66
CA LEU A 4 7.59 3.59 -3.26
C LEU A 4 7.39 2.68 -4.46
N ILE A 5 6.70 3.17 -5.50
CA ILE A 5 6.55 2.45 -6.77
C ILE A 5 7.93 2.20 -7.39
N ALA A 6 8.83 3.20 -7.36
CA ALA A 6 10.20 3.04 -7.87
C ALA A 6 11.02 2.02 -7.06
N VAL A 7 10.80 1.92 -5.74
CA VAL A 7 11.46 0.91 -4.90
C VAL A 7 10.92 -0.49 -5.23
N ALA A 8 9.60 -0.65 -5.32
CA ALA A 8 8.99 -1.91 -5.70
C ALA A 8 9.40 -2.35 -7.12
N GLU A 9 9.54 -1.41 -8.06
CA GLU A 9 10.04 -1.66 -9.42
C GLU A 9 11.48 -2.16 -9.42
N LYS A 10 12.36 -1.58 -8.59
CA LYS A 10 13.73 -2.07 -8.42
C LYS A 10 13.79 -3.46 -7.79
N LEU A 11 12.81 -3.79 -6.95
CA LEU A 11 12.77 -5.04 -6.21
C LEU A 11 11.89 -6.10 -6.88
N LYS A 12 11.42 -5.88 -8.12
CA LYS A 12 10.52 -6.80 -8.84
C LYS A 12 11.11 -8.19 -9.08
N GLU A 13 12.44 -8.29 -9.17
CA GLU A 13 13.14 -9.56 -9.42
C GLU A 13 13.28 -10.39 -8.14
N HIS A 14 13.13 -9.76 -6.97
CA HIS A 14 13.16 -10.43 -5.68
C HIS A 14 11.78 -11.02 -5.37
N LYS A 15 11.53 -12.24 -5.85
CA LYS A 15 10.26 -12.96 -5.65
C LYS A 15 9.90 -13.22 -4.18
N GLN A 16 10.89 -13.14 -3.29
CA GLN A 16 10.70 -13.24 -1.86
C GLN A 16 10.12 -11.96 -1.23
N ILE A 17 10.09 -10.83 -1.94
CA ILE A 17 9.62 -9.54 -1.40
C ILE A 17 8.28 -9.18 -2.04
N GLU A 18 7.24 -9.07 -1.21
CA GLU A 18 5.93 -8.60 -1.61
C GLU A 18 5.58 -7.27 -0.93
N PHE A 19 5.00 -6.36 -1.71
CA PHE A 19 4.48 -5.08 -1.24
C PHE A 19 2.96 -5.14 -1.21
N SER A 20 2.36 -4.90 -0.05
CA SER A 20 0.91 -4.75 0.09
C SER A 20 0.58 -3.30 0.38
N MET A 21 -0.26 -2.67 -0.45
CA MET A 21 -0.68 -1.28 -0.24
C MET A 21 -2.16 -1.24 0.13
N ILE A 22 -2.44 -0.71 1.32
CA ILE A 22 -3.78 -0.48 1.84
C ILE A 22 -4.09 1.02 1.69
N GLY A 23 -4.90 1.34 0.68
CA GLY A 23 -5.32 2.71 0.39
C GLY A 23 -6.77 2.96 0.78
N TYR A 24 -7.11 4.22 1.10
CA TYR A 24 -8.48 4.69 1.28
C TYR A 24 -8.88 5.65 0.14
N GLY A 25 -9.81 5.22 -0.72
CA GLY A 25 -10.53 6.08 -1.67
C GLY A 25 -9.87 6.32 -3.05
N TYR A 26 -10.28 7.43 -3.68
CA TYR A 26 -10.14 7.77 -5.12
C TYR A 26 -8.74 7.62 -5.77
N ARG A 27 -7.64 7.61 -4.99
CA ARG A 27 -6.28 7.49 -5.55
C ARG A 27 -5.82 6.05 -5.75
N ILE A 28 -6.57 5.06 -5.26
CA ILE A 28 -6.26 3.63 -5.45
C ILE A 28 -6.25 3.30 -6.94
N SER A 29 -7.26 3.75 -7.70
CA SER A 29 -7.38 3.43 -9.12
C SER A 29 -6.28 4.04 -9.98
N GLU A 30 -5.75 5.21 -9.62
CA GLU A 30 -4.59 5.81 -10.32
C GLU A 30 -3.32 4.98 -10.05
N VAL A 31 -3.12 4.57 -8.79
CA VAL A 31 -1.98 3.75 -8.39
C VAL A 31 -2.07 2.36 -9.00
N GLU A 32 -3.24 1.74 -9.02
CA GLU A 32 -3.49 0.47 -9.72
C GLU A 32 -3.15 0.58 -11.21
N LYS A 33 -3.61 1.63 -11.89
CA LYS A 33 -3.26 1.87 -13.29
C LYS A 33 -1.75 2.00 -13.49
N GLU A 34 -1.04 2.69 -12.58
CA GLU A 34 0.41 2.85 -12.64
C GLU A 34 1.17 1.54 -12.34
N ILE A 35 0.66 0.71 -11.43
CA ILE A 35 1.19 -0.62 -11.13
C ILE A 35 1.02 -1.55 -12.34
N SER A 36 -0.19 -1.59 -12.91
CA SER A 36 -0.51 -2.43 -14.05
C SER A 36 0.24 -1.99 -15.31
N SER A 37 0.38 -0.69 -15.57
CA SER A 37 1.11 -0.19 -16.75
C SER A 37 2.61 -0.50 -16.70
N ARG A 38 3.17 -0.65 -15.50
CA ARG A 38 4.57 -1.01 -15.27
C ARG A 38 4.79 -2.52 -15.09
N GLY A 39 3.73 -3.33 -15.11
CA GLY A 39 3.82 -4.79 -14.96
C GLY A 39 4.36 -5.24 -13.59
N LEU A 40 4.11 -4.48 -12.53
CA LEU A 40 4.62 -4.77 -11.20
C LEU A 40 3.78 -5.85 -10.53
N THR A 41 4.28 -7.09 -10.54
CA THR A 41 3.62 -8.27 -9.95
C THR A 41 3.88 -8.44 -8.46
N ASN A 42 4.89 -7.75 -7.92
CA ASN A 42 5.27 -7.78 -6.51
C ASN A 42 4.50 -6.74 -5.67
N ILE A 43 3.49 -6.07 -6.22
CA ILE A 43 2.62 -5.15 -5.48
C ILE A 43 1.19 -5.66 -5.50
N LYS A 44 0.62 -5.84 -4.31
CA LYS A 44 -0.79 -6.17 -4.09
C LYS A 44 -1.53 -4.95 -3.55
N MET A 45 -2.56 -4.52 -4.27
CA MET A 45 -3.48 -3.50 -3.77
C MET A 45 -4.55 -4.16 -2.91
N ILE A 46 -4.69 -3.69 -1.68
CA ILE A 46 -5.71 -4.13 -0.75
C ILE A 46 -6.66 -2.96 -0.55
N ASN A 47 -7.93 -3.14 -0.91
CA ASN A 47 -8.94 -2.14 -0.62
C ASN A 47 -9.06 -1.94 0.89
N ALA A 48 -9.15 -0.69 1.34
CA ALA A 48 -9.38 -0.37 2.74
C ALA A 48 -10.58 -1.14 3.30
N MET A 49 -10.29 -2.08 4.20
CA MET A 49 -11.29 -2.86 4.92
C MET A 49 -11.49 -2.31 6.32
N ASN A 50 -12.42 -2.91 7.07
CA ASN A 50 -12.68 -2.54 8.45
C ASN A 50 -11.38 -2.64 9.30
N ARG A 51 -11.24 -1.77 10.32
CA ARG A 51 -9.99 -1.58 11.10
C ARG A 51 -9.30 -2.88 11.53
N ARG A 52 -10.07 -3.90 11.92
CA ARG A 52 -9.56 -5.20 12.35
C ARG A 52 -8.76 -5.91 11.25
N VAL A 53 -9.23 -5.86 10.01
CA VAL A 53 -8.57 -6.50 8.87
C VAL A 53 -7.29 -5.73 8.50
N THR A 54 -7.35 -4.40 8.50
CA THR A 54 -6.16 -3.57 8.29
C THR A 54 -5.10 -3.83 9.35
N LEU A 55 -5.49 -3.94 10.63
CA LEU A 55 -4.56 -4.29 11.71
C LEU A 55 -3.98 -5.70 11.54
N HIS A 56 -4.78 -6.66 11.06
CA HIS A 56 -4.31 -8.00 10.79
C HIS A 56 -3.22 -8.01 9.71
N GLU A 57 -3.47 -7.37 8.56
CA GLU A 57 -2.48 -7.23 7.47
C GLU A 57 -1.20 -6.50 7.92
N VAL A 58 -1.33 -5.47 8.75
CA VAL A 58 -0.17 -4.78 9.35
C VAL A 58 0.62 -5.71 10.26
N SER A 59 -0.08 -6.50 11.09
CA SER A 59 0.56 -7.39 12.09
C SER A 59 1.28 -8.59 11.48
N THR A 60 0.85 -9.04 10.30
CA THR A 60 1.47 -10.16 9.57
C THR A 60 2.64 -9.71 8.69
N SER A 61 2.87 -8.41 8.58
CA SER A 61 3.91 -7.84 7.72
C SER A 61 5.24 -7.69 8.45
N HIS A 62 6.34 -7.86 7.72
CA HIS A 62 7.68 -7.73 8.27
C HIS A 62 8.02 -6.26 8.52
N ILE A 63 7.61 -5.39 7.60
CA ILE A 63 7.78 -3.94 7.72
C ILE A 63 6.44 -3.28 7.38
N ALA A 64 5.96 -2.39 8.24
CA ALA A 64 4.77 -1.59 7.98
C ALA A 64 5.10 -0.10 8.04
N TYR A 65 4.76 0.62 6.98
CA TYR A 65 4.90 2.06 6.86
C TYR A 65 3.52 2.73 6.73
N VAL A 66 3.23 3.68 7.61
CA VAL A 66 1.97 4.43 7.59
C VAL A 66 2.25 5.87 7.21
N SER A 67 1.62 6.34 6.14
CA SER A 67 1.64 7.75 5.77
C SER A 67 0.25 8.33 5.95
N LEU A 68 0.15 9.41 6.73
CA LEU A 68 -1.06 10.23 6.76
C LEU A 68 -1.00 11.18 5.56
N VAL A 69 -2.01 11.13 4.69
CA VAL A 69 -2.18 12.15 3.66
C VAL A 69 -3.16 13.17 4.20
N GLU A 70 -2.63 14.23 4.81
CA GLU A 70 -3.45 15.39 5.15
C GLU A 70 -3.92 16.06 3.86
N LYS A 71 -5.23 16.00 3.62
CA LYS A 71 -5.87 16.91 2.68
C LYS A 71 -6.42 18.05 3.53
N LYS A 72 -6.00 19.30 3.27
CA LYS A 72 -6.69 20.50 3.77
C LYS A 72 -8.12 20.46 3.23
N SER A 73 -9.05 19.86 3.97
CA SER A 73 -10.48 20.03 3.76
C SER A 73 -11.00 20.94 4.85
N SER A 74 -11.35 22.16 4.47
CA SER A 74 -11.94 23.22 5.31
C SER A 74 -13.39 22.92 5.73
N ILE A 75 -13.73 21.64 5.94
CA ILE A 75 -15.07 21.22 6.34
C ILE A 75 -14.92 20.35 7.59
N ARG A 76 -15.63 20.77 8.64
CA ARG A 76 -15.65 20.30 10.02
C ARG A 76 -16.19 18.87 10.16
N SER A 77 -15.50 17.89 9.58
CA SER A 77 -15.69 16.46 9.84
C SER A 77 -14.49 15.71 9.27
N CYS A 78 -13.77 14.98 10.12
CA CYS A 78 -12.56 14.24 9.75
C CYS A 78 -12.83 13.29 8.56
N PRO A 79 -11.93 13.28 7.56
CA PRO A 79 -11.31 12.00 7.28
C PRO A 79 -9.81 12.19 7.13
N VAL A 80 -9.07 11.83 8.17
CA VAL A 80 -7.65 11.55 8.03
C VAL A 80 -7.55 10.35 7.08
N LYS A 81 -7.12 10.59 5.83
CA LYS A 81 -6.96 9.53 4.83
C LYS A 81 -5.53 8.99 4.96
N SER A 82 -5.41 7.89 5.68
CA SER A 82 -4.13 7.17 5.85
C SER A 82 -3.90 6.26 4.66
N SER A 83 -2.66 6.10 4.23
CA SER A 83 -2.24 5.02 3.33
C SER A 83 -1.21 4.18 4.06
N ILE A 84 -1.43 2.88 4.11
CA ILE A 84 -0.54 1.94 4.79
C ILE A 84 0.13 1.10 3.72
N ILE A 85 1.44 0.93 3.83
CA ILE A 85 2.23 0.08 2.96
C ILE A 85 2.93 -0.93 3.83
N CYS A 86 2.63 -2.17 3.56
CA CYS A 86 3.17 -3.34 4.19
C CYS A 86 4.18 -3.98 3.24
N VAL A 87 5.30 -4.43 3.78
CA VAL A 87 6.29 -5.24 3.06
C VAL A 87 6.43 -6.54 3.81
N SER A 88 6.25 -7.63 3.08
CA SER A 88 6.33 -8.98 3.62
C SER A 88 7.34 -9.77 2.83
N GLU A 89 8.18 -10.53 3.55
CA GLU A 89 9.02 -11.53 2.94
C GLU A 89 8.23 -12.85 2.87
N THR A 90 8.03 -13.40 1.67
CA THR A 90 7.49 -14.75 1.51
C THR A 90 8.60 -15.73 1.85
N HIS A 91 8.57 -16.27 3.08
CA HIS A 91 9.46 -17.35 3.46
C HIS A 91 9.24 -18.53 2.49
N CYS A 92 10.31 -18.88 1.79
CA CYS A 92 10.38 -20.08 0.98
C CYS A 92 10.14 -21.28 1.92
N ARG A 93 8.98 -21.93 1.80
CA ARG A 93 8.82 -23.29 2.29
C ARG A 93 9.49 -24.27 1.33
#